data_AF-A0A0Q4TYK3-F1
#
_entry.id   AF-A0A0Q4TYK3-F1
#
_cell.length_a   1.000
_cell.length_b   1.000
_cell.length_c   1.000
_cell.angle_alpha   90.00
_cell.angle_beta   90.00
_cell.angle_gamma   90.00
#
_symmetry.space_group_name_H-M   'P 1'
#
loop_
_entity.id
_entity.type
_entity.pdbx_description
1 polymer ?
#
loop_
_entity_poly.entity_id
_entity_poly.type
_entity_poly.pdbx_seq_one_letter_code
_entity_poly.pdbx_strand_id
1 'polypeptide(L)'
;MARKWLERRYEAARLDQAAADRRGYEARDDFDKAAAEEWVCRTLKSAECVDDQAALIIRIKELIGEDEYPATGVNDDMRFERHVRTYLRKLAKMAKTNEGFEKTLRHQ
;
A
#
# COMPACT_ATOMS: atom_id res chain seq x y z
N MET A 1 -11.11 -12.06 -0.95
CA MET A 1 -10.57 -11.65 0.38
C MET A 1 -9.57 -10.52 0.28
N ALA A 2 -8.63 -10.60 -0.67
CA ALA A 2 -7.66 -9.53 -0.95
C ALA A 2 -8.32 -8.16 -1.19
N ARG A 3 -9.39 -8.06 -2.00
CA ARG A 3 -10.12 -6.79 -2.24
C ARG A 3 -10.57 -6.12 -0.95
N LYS A 4 -11.31 -6.84 -0.10
CA LYS A 4 -11.80 -6.33 1.19
C LYS A 4 -10.67 -5.94 2.14
N TRP A 5 -9.57 -6.69 2.13
CA TRP A 5 -8.38 -6.34 2.91
C TRP A 5 -7.74 -5.04 2.40
N LEU A 6 -7.57 -4.88 1.09
CA LEU A 6 -7.01 -3.68 0.46
C LEU A 6 -7.89 -2.46 0.72
N GLU A 7 -9.23 -2.59 0.64
CA GLU A 7 -10.16 -1.52 1.00
C GLU A 7 -9.99 -1.07 2.45
N ARG A 8 -9.91 -2.01 3.40
CA ARG A 8 -9.70 -1.69 4.82
C ARG A 8 -8.35 -1.03 5.08
N ARG A 9 -7.28 -1.52 4.43
CA ARG A 9 -5.94 -0.93 4.56
C ARG A 9 -5.85 0.44 3.91
N TYR A 10 -6.52 0.65 2.79
CA TYR A 10 -6.67 1.97 2.17
C TYR A 10 -7.28 2.98 3.14
N GLU A 11 -8.41 2.67 3.77
CA GLU A 11 -9.05 3.58 4.74
C GLU A 11 -8.16 3.82 5.96
N ALA A 12 -7.53 2.77 6.50
CA ALA A 12 -6.61 2.91 7.63
C ALA A 12 -5.40 3.78 7.30
N ALA A 13 -4.82 3.62 6.10
CA ALA A 13 -3.69 4.40 5.64
C ALA A 13 -4.04 5.89 5.49
N ARG A 14 -5.26 6.22 5.04
CA ARG A 14 -5.74 7.61 5.02
C ARG A 14 -5.87 8.21 6.42
N LEU A 15 -6.35 7.45 7.38
CA LEU A 15 -6.40 7.88 8.79
C LEU A 15 -5.00 8.10 9.36
N ASP A 16 -4.03 7.28 8.95
CA ASP A 16 -2.63 7.39 9.38
C ASP A 16 -1.94 8.62 8.81
N GLN A 17 -2.19 8.94 7.53
CA GLN A 17 -1.75 10.21 6.95
C GLN A 17 -2.31 11.39 7.74
N ALA A 18 -3.62 11.41 8.03
CA ALA A 18 -4.24 12.49 8.80
C ALA A 18 -3.74 12.57 10.26
N ALA A 19 -3.35 11.44 10.86
CA ALA A 19 -2.76 11.41 12.19
C ALA A 19 -1.31 11.94 12.19
N ALA A 20 -0.51 11.56 11.20
CA ALA A 20 0.86 12.03 11.02
C ALA A 20 0.90 13.52 10.68
N ASP A 21 0.03 13.99 9.78
CA ASP A 21 -0.07 15.40 9.40
C ASP A 21 -0.36 16.30 10.62
N ARG A 22 -1.27 15.88 11.50
CA ARG A 22 -1.56 16.58 12.76
C ARG A 22 -0.38 16.63 13.74
N ARG A 23 0.55 15.68 13.67
CA ARG A 23 1.78 15.67 14.48
C ARG A 23 2.87 16.58 13.88
N GLY A 24 2.74 16.95 12.61
CA GLY A 24 3.64 17.88 11.94
C GLY A 24 4.98 17.27 11.53
N TYR A 25 6.02 18.10 11.53
CA TYR A 25 7.31 17.82 10.87
C TYR A 25 7.97 16.49 11.29
N GLU A 26 7.90 16.14 12.57
CA GLU A 26 8.53 14.93 13.11
C GLU A 26 7.89 13.64 12.58
N ALA A 27 6.65 13.69 12.11
CA ALA A 27 5.89 12.55 11.61
C ALA A 27 5.88 12.45 10.07
N ARG A 28 6.73 13.19 9.35
CA ARG A 28 6.76 13.17 7.87
C ARG A 28 7.10 11.81 7.27
N ASP A 29 7.97 11.02 7.90
CA ASP A 29 8.22 9.64 7.46
C ASP A 29 7.00 8.74 7.70
N ASP A 30 6.34 8.88 8.86
CA ASP A 30 5.09 8.17 9.15
C ASP A 30 4.01 8.52 8.09
N PHE A 31 3.93 9.80 7.71
CA PHE A 31 3.04 10.27 6.64
C PHE A 31 3.39 9.61 5.30
N ASP A 32 4.64 9.69 4.85
CA ASP A 32 5.04 9.15 3.54
C ASP A 32 4.87 7.63 3.47
N LYS A 33 5.09 6.93 4.59
CA LYS A 33 4.82 5.49 4.72
C LYS A 33 3.33 5.18 4.60
N ALA A 34 2.47 5.96 5.24
CA ALA A 34 1.02 5.83 5.14
C ALA A 34 0.51 6.22 3.74
N ALA A 35 1.11 7.23 3.11
CA ALA A 35 0.85 7.60 1.72
C ALA A 35 1.21 6.47 0.76
N ALA A 36 2.36 5.83 0.94
CA ALA A 36 2.78 4.69 0.13
C ALA A 36 1.80 3.51 0.24
N GLU A 37 1.34 3.20 1.46
CA GLU A 37 0.35 2.14 1.65
C GLU A 37 -1.00 2.47 1.02
N GLU A 38 -1.47 3.72 1.16
CA GLU A 38 -2.69 4.19 0.53
C GLU A 38 -2.60 4.06 -0.99
N TRP A 39 -1.50 4.53 -1.59
CA TRP A 39 -1.27 4.46 -3.03
C TRP A 39 -1.33 3.02 -3.53
N VAL A 40 -0.61 2.10 -2.88
CA VAL A 40 -0.59 0.68 -3.25
C VAL A 40 -1.98 0.06 -3.14
N CYS A 41 -2.68 0.31 -2.02
CA CYS A 41 -4.01 -0.25 -1.81
C CYS A 41 -5.03 0.33 -2.78
N ARG A 42 -4.97 1.63 -3.10
CA ARG A 42 -5.83 2.29 -4.08
C ARG A 42 -5.66 1.70 -5.47
N THR A 43 -4.41 1.50 -5.88
CA THR A 43 -4.06 0.95 -7.19
C THR A 43 -4.54 -0.49 -7.32
N LEU A 44 -4.34 -1.32 -6.30
CA LEU A 44 -4.67 -2.75 -6.37
C LEU A 44 -6.15 -3.05 -6.08
N LYS A 45 -6.83 -2.31 -5.18
CA LYS A 45 -8.23 -2.58 -4.85
C LYS A 45 -9.18 -2.35 -6.03
N SER A 46 -8.76 -1.49 -6.97
CA SER A 46 -9.53 -1.12 -8.17
C SER A 46 -9.16 -1.98 -9.38
N ALA A 47 -8.15 -2.85 -9.27
CA ALA A 47 -7.72 -3.71 -10.37
C ALA A 47 -8.68 -4.89 -10.51
N GLU A 48 -9.08 -5.20 -11.75
CA GLU A 48 -9.95 -6.35 -12.05
C GLU A 48 -9.34 -7.67 -11.59
N CYS A 49 -8.01 -7.77 -11.61
CA CYS A 49 -7.26 -8.96 -11.23
C CYS A 49 -7.23 -9.25 -9.73
N VAL A 50 -7.82 -8.42 -8.87
CA VAL A 50 -7.65 -8.52 -7.41
C VAL A 50 -8.21 -9.80 -6.78
N ASP A 51 -9.19 -10.44 -7.43
CA ASP A 51 -9.79 -11.69 -6.95
C ASP A 51 -9.17 -12.95 -7.58
N ASP A 52 -8.24 -12.79 -8.53
CA ASP A 52 -7.43 -13.87 -9.10
C ASP A 52 -6.01 -13.78 -8.52
N GLN A 53 -5.61 -14.80 -7.76
CA GLN A 53 -4.31 -14.83 -7.10
C GLN A 53 -3.14 -14.72 -8.08
N ALA A 54 -3.18 -15.45 -9.21
CA ALA A 54 -2.09 -15.47 -10.17
C ALA A 54 -2.00 -14.14 -10.92
N ALA A 55 -3.15 -13.61 -11.35
CA ALA A 55 -3.22 -12.31 -12.01
C ALA A 55 -2.80 -11.16 -11.08
N LEU A 56 -3.20 -11.21 -9.80
CA LEU A 56 -2.76 -10.24 -8.78
C LEU A 56 -1.24 -10.27 -8.57
N ILE A 57 -0.62 -11.46 -8.51
CA ILE A 57 0.84 -11.59 -8.40
C ILE A 57 1.55 -10.96 -9.60
N ILE A 58 1.03 -11.19 -10.82
CA ILE A 58 1.58 -10.58 -12.04
C ILE A 58 1.49 -9.06 -11.96
N ARG A 59 0.30 -8.52 -11.63
CA ARG A 59 0.10 -7.07 -11.51
C ARG A 59 1.01 -6.44 -10.47
N ILE A 60 1.23 -7.09 -9.32
CA ILE A 60 2.15 -6.60 -8.29
C ILE A 60 3.60 -6.58 -8.81
N LYS A 61 4.02 -7.59 -9.60
CA LYS A 61 5.37 -7.63 -10.18
C LYS A 61 5.59 -6.53 -11.21
N GLU A 62 4.61 -6.26 -12.06
CA GLU A 62 4.63 -5.13 -12.99
C GLU A 62 4.84 -3.83 -12.22
N LEU A 63 4.03 -3.57 -11.18
CA LEU A 63 4.16 -2.38 -10.34
C LEU A 63 5.53 -2.26 -9.66
N ILE A 64 6.16 -3.38 -9.27
CA ILE A 64 7.53 -3.35 -8.71
C ILE A 64 8.56 -2.91 -9.74
N GLY A 65 8.33 -3.23 -11.02
CA GLY A 65 9.21 -2.89 -12.14
C GLY A 65 9.01 -1.49 -12.70
N GLU A 66 8.00 -0.75 -12.24
CA GLU A 66 7.78 0.65 -12.63
C GLU A 66 8.93 1.55 -12.13
N ASP A 67 9.32 2.49 -12.99
CA ASP A 67 10.40 3.43 -12.70
C ASP A 67 9.98 4.46 -11.64
N GLU A 68 8.73 4.92 -11.69
CA GLU A 68 8.21 5.98 -10.82
C GLU A 68 6.81 5.66 -10.30
N TYR A 69 6.44 6.28 -9.19
CA TYR A 69 5.11 6.15 -8.59
C TYR A 69 4.46 7.53 -8.42
N PRO A 70 3.67 8.00 -9.39
CA PRO A 70 3.08 9.34 -9.32
C PRO A 70 2.20 9.50 -8.08
N ALA A 71 2.56 10.45 -7.23
CA ALA A 71 1.84 10.83 -6.03
C ALA A 71 1.95 12.34 -5.79
N THR A 72 0.95 12.92 -5.14
CA THR A 72 0.91 14.35 -4.81
C THR A 72 0.78 14.50 -3.30
N GLY A 73 1.43 15.52 -2.74
CA GLY A 73 1.31 15.84 -1.30
C GLY A 73 2.13 14.94 -0.37
N VAL A 74 3.08 14.19 -0.91
CA VAL A 74 4.11 13.49 -0.12
C VAL A 74 5.22 14.47 0.28
N ASN A 75 5.95 14.17 1.36
CA ASN A 75 6.99 15.06 1.89
C ASN A 75 8.35 14.83 1.23
N ASP A 76 8.65 13.59 0.83
CA ASP A 76 9.89 13.19 0.17
C ASP A 76 9.58 12.07 -0.84
N ASP A 77 9.72 12.37 -2.13
CA ASP A 77 9.38 11.44 -3.22
C ASP A 77 10.23 10.17 -3.16
N MET A 78 11.55 10.29 -2.98
CA MET A 78 12.45 9.14 -2.95
C MET A 78 12.13 8.20 -1.77
N ARG A 79 11.79 8.78 -0.61
CA ARG A 79 11.35 8.02 0.56
C ARG A 79 10.01 7.35 0.33
N PHE A 80 9.04 8.08 -0.22
CA PHE A 80 7.73 7.54 -0.58
C PHE A 80 7.87 6.35 -1.53
N GLU A 81 8.63 6.48 -2.62
CA GLU A 81 8.82 5.41 -3.60
C GLU A 81 9.47 4.16 -2.99
N ARG A 82 10.43 4.36 -2.07
CA ARG A 82 11.04 3.25 -1.33
C ARG A 82 10.00 2.50 -0.51
N HIS A 83 9.09 3.22 0.15
CA HIS A 83 8.00 2.62 0.91
C HIS A 83 7.01 1.90 -0.02
N VAL A 84 6.66 2.47 -1.18
CA VAL A 84 5.80 1.82 -2.18
C VAL A 84 6.38 0.47 -2.61
N ARG A 85 7.65 0.43 -3.03
CA ARG A 85 8.34 -0.82 -3.41
C ARG A 85 8.37 -1.83 -2.28
N THR A 86 8.55 -1.36 -1.04
CA THR A 86 8.53 -2.23 0.16
C THR A 86 7.15 -2.85 0.38
N TYR A 87 6.08 -2.06 0.30
CA TYR A 87 4.71 -2.54 0.42
C TYR A 87 4.35 -3.51 -0.72
N LEU A 88 4.69 -3.20 -1.96
CA LEU A 88 4.44 -4.09 -3.10
C LEU A 88 5.13 -5.45 -2.92
N ARG A 89 6.40 -5.47 -2.50
CA ARG A 89 7.12 -6.73 -2.21
C ARG A 89 6.48 -7.52 -1.07
N LYS A 90 5.96 -6.83 -0.04
CA LYS A 90 5.20 -7.49 1.05
C LYS A 90 3.91 -8.12 0.51
N LEU A 91 3.15 -7.40 -0.31
CA LEU A 91 1.93 -7.93 -0.93
C LEU A 91 2.21 -9.07 -1.90
N ALA A 92 3.31 -9.04 -2.65
CA ALA A 92 3.71 -10.15 -3.50
C ALA A 92 3.90 -11.44 -2.69
N LYS A 93 4.50 -11.34 -1.49
CA LYS A 93 4.67 -12.48 -0.57
C LYS A 93 3.32 -12.97 -0.02
N MET A 94 2.44 -12.06 0.42
CA MET A 94 1.10 -12.42 0.90
C MET A 94 0.25 -13.05 -0.19
N ALA A 95 0.27 -12.48 -1.40
CA ALA A 95 -0.44 -13.02 -2.56
C ALA A 95 0.08 -14.39 -2.98
N LYS A 96 1.38 -14.67 -2.83
CA LYS A 96 1.94 -15.99 -3.15
C LYS A 96 1.37 -17.11 -2.26
N THR A 97 1.15 -16.86 -0.97
CA THR A 97 0.59 -17.86 -0.05
C THR A 97 -0.92 -17.72 0.16
N ASN A 98 -1.51 -16.62 -0.33
CA ASN A 98 -2.88 -16.19 -0.01
C ASN A 98 -3.13 -16.02 1.51
N GLU A 99 -2.06 -15.85 2.29
CA GLU A 99 -2.11 -15.65 3.74
C GLU A 99 -1.89 -14.18 4.09
N GLY A 100 -2.48 -13.75 5.20
CA GLY A 100 -2.43 -12.39 5.73
C GLY A 100 -3.56 -11.49 5.24
N PHE A 101 -4.31 -11.86 4.19
CA PHE A 101 -5.50 -11.12 3.75
C PHE A 101 -6.71 -11.33 4.66
N GLU A 102 -6.69 -12.36 5.50
CA GLU A 102 -7.63 -12.58 6.59
C GLU A 102 -7.43 -11.58 7.75
N LYS A 103 -6.18 -11.09 7.94
CA LYS A 103 -5.82 -10.15 9.01
C LYS A 103 -6.21 -8.74 8.64
N THR A 104 -7.48 -8.44 8.88
CA THR A 104 -8.09 -7.15 8.54
C THR A 104 -8.09 -6.13 9.70
N LEU A 105 -7.60 -6.52 10.87
CA LEU A 105 -7.46 -5.67 12.05
C LEU A 105 -6.03 -5.13 12.17
N ARG A 106 -5.92 -3.87 12.58
CA ARG A 106 -4.66 -3.18 12.80
C ARG A 106 -4.11 -3.59 14.18
N HIS A 107 -3.01 -4.35 14.18
CA HIS A 107 -2.33 -4.91 15.36
C HIS A 107 -3.24 -5.76 16.29
N GLN A 108 -3.08 -7.08 16.19
CA GLN A 108 -3.07 -7.93 17.38
C GLN A 108 -1.68 -8.56 17.46
#